data_AF-N9PT75-F1
#
_entry.id   AF-N9PT75-F1
#
_cell.length_a   1.000
_cell.length_b   1.000
_cell.length_c   1.000
_cell.angle_alpha   90.00
_cell.angle_beta   90.00
_cell.angle_gamma   90.00
#
_symmetry.space_group_name_H-M   'P 1'
#
loop_
_entity.id
_entity.type
_entity.pdbx_description
1 polymer ?
#
loop_
_entity_poly.entity_id
_entity_poly.type
_entity_poly.pdbx_seq_one_letter_code
_entity_poly.pdbx_strand_id
1 'polypeptide(L)'
;MRSPQEIKIISRIGNENYQHPLWQTKIAGDCSDWILVYLALQAIVAGQVQLEQKIVIEQPFEQQHQQGQLLKQGASVLVLLQYWSFTQRLEHKQALGCALFGDWQQAQIQMAQTARQFGLQLPDPDRDVQNTLQNLSGLAQAIFNMPVSLLHTVFVKTFKLAEQQIAPFSAVLSCHQLDAVLILSNQQQPYYFSYRHENQSLGIFHLLDNLHRIDHLLPYYHYFEPALLPAKQIQAKREWINIIGDTYFGEFYSHKRKNKGIDDALQRYGYARSFEKIKPFFHEDEINIANFEAVFNIDENSPLTDKKAFILGAESEPTLAEFRRVHLNTLCLANNHLKDYGTPSLVHTLALLDQTGINFIGAGANQQQAHQCLQIHAEQQTVAIFNGYWHRQTAYQAHDFYALGQSAGVASINAILFEQIMQYRLQYPQHKIIVICHWGVDFKSTHPEQEQLAQVLTRIGADLVIGHGAHTLQPIQYIQHKPVIFGIGNGVFNSNGEFEKYQALPYGLVVRINLKAQSVQLYPIFTDNLHSFWQPYPVNEAQFKQAQAFLTGQLNSADYRLGQDHLGRYIQLKF
;
A
#
# COMPACT_ATOMS: atom_id res chain seq x y z
N MET A 1 16.18 -28.56 11.61
CA MET A 1 16.35 -27.34 10.78
C MET A 1 15.87 -26.16 11.60
N ARG A 2 16.63 -25.07 11.73
CA ARG A 2 16.10 -23.85 12.35
C ARG A 2 15.03 -23.29 11.43
N SER A 3 13.88 -22.92 11.98
CA SER A 3 12.84 -22.23 11.21
C SER A 3 13.44 -20.97 10.57
N PRO A 4 13.06 -20.63 9.33
CA PRO A 4 13.52 -19.39 8.72
C PRO A 4 13.09 -18.20 9.59
N GLN A 5 13.99 -17.23 9.77
CA GLN A 5 13.80 -16.08 10.67
C GLN A 5 13.78 -14.81 9.85
N GLU A 6 12.85 -13.91 10.18
CA GLU A 6 12.86 -12.55 9.64
C GLU A 6 14.04 -11.77 10.23
N ILE A 7 14.64 -10.92 9.39
CA ILE A 7 15.66 -9.97 9.81
C ILE A 7 15.09 -8.58 9.60
N LYS A 8 15.20 -7.75 10.64
CA LYS A 8 14.76 -6.37 10.64
C LYS A 8 15.68 -5.55 11.53
N ILE A 9 16.66 -4.91 10.91
CA ILE A 9 17.66 -4.09 11.59
C ILE A 9 17.54 -2.69 11.03
N ILE A 10 17.45 -1.70 11.92
CA ILE A 10 17.74 -0.30 11.63
C ILE A 10 18.87 0.11 12.55
N SER A 11 19.91 0.64 11.94
CA SER A 11 21.15 1.01 12.60
C SER A 11 21.62 2.36 12.08
N ARG A 12 22.59 2.97 12.76
CA ARG A 12 23.32 4.12 12.23
C ARG A 12 24.71 3.65 11.79
N ILE A 13 25.13 4.05 10.59
CA ILE A 13 26.46 3.70 10.09
C ILE A 13 27.53 4.16 11.10
N GLY A 14 28.46 3.25 11.41
CA GLY A 14 29.55 3.49 12.36
C GLY A 14 29.21 3.28 13.84
N ASN A 15 27.95 3.03 14.20
CA ASN A 15 27.51 2.87 15.59
C ASN A 15 27.21 1.41 16.00
N GLU A 16 27.33 0.45 15.08
CA GLU A 16 27.04 -0.96 15.36
C GLU A 16 28.19 -1.64 16.11
N ASN A 17 27.88 -2.28 17.24
CA ASN A 17 28.86 -2.99 18.07
C ASN A 17 28.98 -4.50 17.73
N TYR A 18 28.13 -5.00 16.84
CA TYR A 18 28.06 -6.40 16.38
C TYR A 18 27.97 -7.48 17.47
N GLN A 19 27.57 -7.12 18.70
CA GLN A 19 27.52 -8.06 19.82
C GLN A 19 26.32 -9.00 19.74
N HIS A 20 25.22 -8.56 19.10
CA HIS A 20 24.01 -9.37 19.00
C HIS A 20 24.23 -10.61 18.11
N PRO A 21 23.81 -11.83 18.53
CA PRO A 21 24.06 -13.08 17.78
C PRO A 21 23.55 -13.08 16.33
N LEU A 22 22.53 -12.26 16.03
CA LEU A 22 21.99 -12.07 14.67
C LEU A 22 23.06 -11.68 13.65
N TRP A 23 24.10 -10.96 14.06
CA TRP A 23 25.20 -10.57 13.17
C TRP A 23 26.05 -11.74 12.67
N GLN A 24 26.02 -12.88 13.37
CA GLN A 24 26.66 -14.13 12.97
C GLN A 24 25.76 -15.00 12.09
N THR A 25 24.57 -14.52 11.70
CA THR A 25 23.68 -15.23 10.78
C THR A 25 24.39 -15.42 9.45
N LYS A 26 24.46 -16.67 9.00
CA LYS A 26 25.03 -17.04 7.71
C LYS A 26 23.99 -16.87 6.62
N ILE A 27 24.35 -16.15 5.57
CA ILE A 27 23.50 -15.79 4.45
C ILE A 27 24.17 -16.33 3.18
N ALA A 28 23.44 -17.17 2.45
CA ALA A 28 23.81 -17.58 1.11
C ALA A 28 23.43 -16.48 0.09
N GLY A 29 24.28 -16.27 -0.90
CA GLY A 29 24.03 -15.29 -1.96
C GLY A 29 25.33 -14.78 -2.59
N ASP A 30 25.23 -14.35 -3.86
CA ASP A 30 26.36 -13.77 -4.57
C ASP A 30 26.51 -12.28 -4.23
N CYS A 31 27.48 -11.95 -3.38
CA CYS A 31 27.84 -10.56 -3.06
C CYS A 31 28.91 -9.97 -3.98
N SER A 32 29.38 -10.72 -4.99
CA SER A 32 30.50 -10.29 -5.83
C SER A 32 30.14 -9.09 -6.72
N ASP A 33 28.86 -8.91 -7.04
CA ASP A 33 28.32 -7.68 -7.63
C ASP A 33 28.58 -6.45 -6.76
N TRP A 34 28.34 -6.56 -5.46
CA TRP A 34 28.54 -5.44 -4.53
C TRP A 34 30.01 -5.07 -4.40
N ILE A 35 30.89 -6.08 -4.39
CA ILE A 35 32.34 -5.87 -4.36
C ILE A 35 32.79 -5.11 -5.61
N LEU A 36 32.29 -5.50 -6.78
CA LEU A 36 32.64 -4.83 -8.03
C LEU A 36 32.14 -3.37 -8.05
N VAL A 37 30.93 -3.13 -7.56
CA VAL A 37 30.37 -1.78 -7.42
C VAL A 37 31.19 -0.95 -6.44
N TYR A 38 31.57 -1.51 -5.30
CA TYR A 38 32.45 -0.85 -4.34
C TYR A 38 33.78 -0.43 -4.99
N LEU A 39 34.43 -1.33 -5.73
CA LEU A 39 35.66 -1.06 -6.46
C LEU A 39 35.47 0.04 -7.51
N ALA A 40 34.36 0.01 -8.26
CA ALA A 40 34.03 1.04 -9.24
C ALA A 40 33.90 2.42 -8.58
N LEU A 41 33.13 2.50 -7.49
CA LEU A 41 32.92 3.74 -6.75
C LEU A 41 34.23 4.27 -6.16
N GLN A 42 35.08 3.38 -5.63
CA GLN A 42 36.41 3.77 -5.14
C GLN A 42 37.30 4.34 -6.26
N ALA A 43 37.35 3.68 -7.42
CA ALA A 43 38.14 4.14 -8.55
C ALA A 43 37.67 5.52 -9.05
N ILE A 44 36.35 5.76 -9.04
CA ILE A 44 35.77 7.06 -9.39
C ILE A 44 36.16 8.13 -8.35
N VAL A 45 36.03 7.83 -7.06
CA VAL A 45 36.41 8.76 -5.98
C VAL A 45 37.91 9.07 -6.01
N ALA A 46 38.75 8.09 -6.35
CA ALA A 46 40.19 8.26 -6.50
C ALA A 46 40.61 8.96 -7.81
N GLY A 47 39.66 9.29 -8.70
CA GLY A 47 39.93 9.91 -9.99
C GLY A 47 40.61 9.00 -11.01
N GLN A 48 40.60 7.69 -10.79
CA GLN A 48 41.20 6.69 -11.69
C GLN A 48 40.30 6.35 -12.88
N VAL A 49 38.98 6.51 -12.70
CA VAL A 49 37.96 6.20 -13.72
C VAL A 49 36.93 7.34 -13.74
N GLN A 50 36.53 7.77 -14.93
CA GLN A 50 35.47 8.78 -15.09
C GLN A 50 34.11 8.12 -15.34
N LEU A 51 33.03 8.74 -14.87
CA LEU A 51 31.66 8.24 -15.05
C LEU A 51 31.26 8.13 -16.52
N GLU A 52 31.72 9.08 -17.34
CA GLU A 52 31.43 9.20 -18.77
C GLU A 52 32.37 8.36 -19.64
N GLN A 53 33.39 7.73 -19.04
CA GLN A 53 34.34 6.89 -19.75
C GLN A 53 33.59 5.77 -20.49
N LYS A 54 33.66 5.79 -21.82
CA LYS A 54 33.04 4.78 -22.68
C LYS A 54 33.84 3.48 -22.64
N ILE A 55 33.11 2.38 -22.69
CA ILE A 55 33.68 1.04 -22.62
C ILE A 55 33.58 0.41 -24.00
N VAL A 56 34.69 -0.14 -24.48
CA VAL A 56 34.72 -0.95 -25.71
C VAL A 56 34.60 -2.41 -25.30
N ILE A 57 33.46 -3.03 -25.59
CA ILE A 57 33.27 -4.46 -25.37
C ILE A 57 33.76 -5.18 -26.62
N GLU A 58 35.02 -5.58 -26.64
CA GLU A 58 35.69 -6.14 -27.84
C GLU A 58 35.13 -7.50 -28.28
N GLN A 59 34.54 -8.28 -27.37
CA GLN A 59 33.82 -9.51 -27.71
C GLN A 59 32.48 -9.62 -26.96
N PRO A 60 31.38 -10.00 -27.62
CA PRO A 60 30.12 -10.23 -26.94
C PRO A 60 30.25 -11.46 -26.04
N PHE A 61 30.03 -11.29 -24.74
CA PHE A 61 29.67 -12.41 -23.85
C PHE A 61 28.46 -13.12 -24.46
N GLU A 62 28.48 -14.46 -24.51
CA GLU A 62 27.62 -15.30 -25.37
C GLU A 62 26.19 -14.76 -25.57
N GLN A 63 25.84 -14.49 -26.84
CA GLN A 63 24.57 -13.88 -27.24
C GLN A 63 23.40 -14.87 -27.05
N GLN A 64 22.57 -14.68 -26.03
CA GLN A 64 21.25 -15.33 -25.98
C GLN A 64 20.05 -14.37 -25.87
N HIS A 65 20.23 -13.05 -25.70
CA HIS A 65 19.07 -12.14 -25.51
C HIS A 65 19.17 -10.81 -26.27
N GLN A 66 18.02 -10.33 -26.79
CA GLN A 66 17.86 -9.07 -27.53
C GLN A 66 18.37 -7.83 -26.76
N GLN A 67 18.37 -7.85 -25.43
CA GLN A 67 18.82 -6.72 -24.59
C GLN A 67 20.34 -6.55 -24.54
N GLY A 68 21.14 -7.61 -24.78
CA GLY A 68 22.59 -7.50 -24.91
C GLY A 68 23.06 -6.68 -26.12
N GLN A 69 22.16 -6.43 -27.09
CA GLN A 69 22.44 -5.55 -28.23
C GLN A 69 22.45 -4.05 -27.85
N LEU A 70 21.74 -3.64 -26.78
CA LEU A 70 21.64 -2.24 -26.35
C LEU A 70 22.97 -1.69 -25.80
N LEU A 71 23.86 -2.56 -25.31
CA LEU A 71 25.19 -2.20 -24.80
C LEU A 71 26.25 -2.01 -25.90
N LYS A 72 25.97 -2.42 -27.14
CA LYS A 72 26.95 -2.40 -28.25
C LYS A 72 27.39 -1.00 -28.69
N GLN A 73 26.76 0.07 -28.19
CA GLN A 73 27.04 1.47 -28.57
C GLN A 73 28.05 2.20 -27.66
N GLY A 74 28.89 1.48 -26.91
CA GLY A 74 29.90 2.10 -26.04
C GLY A 74 29.27 2.71 -24.79
N ALA A 75 28.66 1.86 -23.96
CA ALA A 75 28.11 2.25 -22.66
C ALA A 75 29.19 2.89 -21.78
N SER A 76 28.83 3.94 -21.05
CA SER A 76 29.73 4.53 -20.06
C SER A 76 29.74 3.73 -18.76
N VAL A 77 30.76 3.95 -17.92
CA VAL A 77 30.81 3.37 -16.55
C VAL A 77 29.55 3.69 -15.76
N LEU A 78 29.04 4.92 -15.87
CA LEU A 78 27.77 5.32 -15.24
C LEU A 78 26.59 4.48 -15.72
N VAL A 79 26.46 4.28 -17.04
CA VAL A 79 25.38 3.47 -17.62
C VAL A 79 25.44 2.05 -17.09
N LEU A 80 26.62 1.44 -16.99
CA LEU A 80 26.75 0.09 -16.44
C LEU A 80 26.38 0.02 -14.96
N LEU A 81 26.78 1.00 -14.14
CA LEU A 81 26.44 1.07 -12.73
C LEU A 81 24.92 1.23 -12.53
N GLN A 82 24.29 2.15 -13.27
CA GLN A 82 22.83 2.34 -13.22
C GLN A 82 22.09 1.09 -13.70
N TYR A 83 22.52 0.50 -14.82
CA TYR A 83 21.90 -0.71 -15.37
C TYR A 83 22.04 -1.90 -14.41
N TRP A 84 23.20 -2.08 -13.79
CA TRP A 84 23.42 -3.07 -12.75
C TRP A 84 22.43 -2.89 -11.61
N SER A 85 22.27 -1.67 -11.09
CA SER A 85 21.35 -1.41 -9.98
C SER A 85 19.88 -1.77 -10.31
N PHE A 86 19.52 -1.81 -11.60
CA PHE A 86 18.16 -2.13 -12.08
C PHE A 86 17.97 -3.59 -12.50
N THR A 87 19.04 -4.36 -12.73
CA THR A 87 18.92 -5.69 -13.36
C THR A 87 19.81 -6.80 -12.78
N GLN A 88 20.92 -6.48 -12.11
CA GLN A 88 21.87 -7.45 -11.54
C GLN A 88 22.30 -8.58 -12.49
N ARG A 89 22.50 -8.27 -13.78
CA ARG A 89 22.85 -9.27 -14.81
C ARG A 89 24.35 -9.52 -14.92
N LEU A 90 24.73 -10.79 -15.09
CA LEU A 90 26.12 -11.24 -15.20
C LEU A 90 26.91 -10.53 -16.32
N GLU A 91 26.31 -10.37 -17.50
CA GLU A 91 26.97 -9.70 -18.65
C GLU A 91 27.41 -8.27 -18.31
N HIS A 92 26.63 -7.55 -17.50
CA HIS A 92 26.88 -6.16 -17.12
C HIS A 92 27.96 -6.07 -16.05
N LYS A 93 27.93 -7.00 -15.10
CA LYS A 93 29.00 -7.20 -14.13
C LYS A 93 30.32 -7.49 -14.84
N GLN A 94 30.32 -8.37 -15.84
CA GLN A 94 31.52 -8.68 -16.61
C GLN A 94 32.04 -7.46 -17.39
N ALA A 95 31.16 -6.73 -18.08
CA ALA A 95 31.51 -5.51 -18.78
C ALA A 95 32.10 -4.44 -17.84
N LEU A 96 31.51 -4.24 -16.66
CA LEU A 96 32.03 -3.31 -15.64
C LEU A 96 33.40 -3.77 -15.12
N GLY A 97 33.58 -5.07 -14.90
CA GLY A 97 34.87 -5.64 -14.49
C GLY A 97 35.97 -5.38 -15.51
N CYS A 98 35.71 -5.68 -16.79
CA CYS A 98 36.66 -5.41 -17.87
C CYS A 98 36.96 -3.90 -18.00
N ALA A 99 35.96 -3.04 -17.81
CA ALA A 99 36.16 -1.59 -17.88
C ALA A 99 37.10 -1.05 -16.80
N LEU A 100 37.05 -1.64 -15.60
CA LEU A 100 37.87 -1.21 -14.46
C LEU A 100 39.28 -1.81 -14.52
N PHE A 101 39.44 -3.02 -15.03
CA PHE A 101 40.67 -3.82 -14.86
C PHE A 101 41.27 -4.37 -16.16
N GLY A 102 40.74 -3.97 -17.31
CA GLY A 102 41.19 -4.40 -18.64
C GLY A 102 40.55 -5.71 -19.11
N ASP A 103 40.48 -6.71 -18.23
CA ASP A 103 39.84 -8.00 -18.53
C ASP A 103 39.12 -8.60 -17.31
N TRP A 104 38.27 -9.59 -17.56
CA TRP A 104 37.46 -10.23 -16.53
C TRP A 104 38.28 -11.06 -15.54
N GLN A 105 39.41 -11.65 -15.96
CA GLN A 105 40.26 -12.44 -15.08
C GLN A 105 40.95 -11.54 -14.03
N GLN A 106 41.43 -10.36 -14.44
CA GLN A 106 41.96 -9.35 -13.53
C GLN A 106 40.87 -8.82 -12.60
N ALA A 107 39.66 -8.57 -13.11
CA ALA A 107 38.51 -8.19 -12.27
C ALA A 107 38.22 -9.24 -11.19
N GLN A 108 38.23 -10.53 -11.53
CA GLN A 108 38.05 -11.62 -10.57
C GLN A 108 39.14 -11.66 -9.50
N ILE A 109 40.40 -11.39 -9.86
CA ILE A 109 41.52 -11.32 -8.91
C ILE A 109 41.30 -10.17 -7.90
N GLN A 110 40.95 -8.97 -8.39
CA GLN A 110 40.70 -7.80 -7.56
C GLN A 110 39.47 -7.99 -6.65
N MET A 111 38.41 -8.58 -7.20
CA MET A 111 37.21 -8.94 -6.43
C MET A 111 37.54 -9.95 -5.33
N ALA A 112 38.34 -10.98 -5.60
CA ALA A 112 38.74 -11.97 -4.59
C ALA A 112 39.65 -11.38 -3.50
N GLN A 113 40.54 -10.45 -3.86
CA GLN A 113 41.36 -9.72 -2.88
C GLN A 113 40.48 -8.86 -1.97
N THR A 114 39.55 -8.11 -2.55
CA THR A 114 38.62 -7.24 -1.81
C THR A 114 37.66 -8.05 -0.95
N ALA A 115 37.16 -9.19 -1.45
CA ALA A 115 36.34 -10.12 -0.67
C ALA A 115 37.06 -10.52 0.64
N ARG A 116 38.34 -10.90 0.55
CA ARG A 116 39.15 -11.24 1.73
C ARG A 116 39.29 -10.08 2.72
N GLN A 117 39.39 -8.83 2.25
CA GLN A 117 39.47 -7.65 3.13
C GLN A 117 38.21 -7.49 3.98
N PHE A 118 37.04 -7.80 3.43
CA PHE A 118 35.76 -7.78 4.15
C PHE A 118 35.43 -9.10 4.86
N GLY A 119 36.32 -10.10 4.81
CA GLY A 119 36.03 -11.44 5.32
C GLY A 119 34.90 -12.15 4.56
N LEU A 120 34.67 -11.77 3.30
CA LEU A 120 33.66 -12.33 2.43
C LEU A 120 34.22 -13.45 1.56
N GLN A 121 33.35 -14.38 1.22
CA GLN A 121 33.58 -15.48 0.29
C GLN A 121 32.74 -15.24 -0.97
N LEU A 122 33.36 -15.44 -2.13
CA LEU A 122 32.69 -15.37 -3.43
C LEU A 122 32.07 -16.73 -3.78
N PRO A 123 31.02 -16.78 -4.62
CA PRO A 123 30.42 -18.04 -5.05
C PRO A 123 31.45 -19.00 -5.65
N ASP A 124 31.31 -20.27 -5.30
CA ASP A 124 32.15 -21.38 -5.76
C ASP A 124 31.21 -22.54 -6.16
N PRO A 125 31.27 -23.05 -7.40
CA PRO A 125 30.42 -24.17 -7.83
C PRO A 125 30.55 -25.42 -6.96
N ASP A 126 31.70 -25.61 -6.33
CA ASP A 126 32.05 -26.82 -5.58
C ASP A 126 31.81 -26.67 -4.06
N ARG A 127 31.34 -25.50 -3.60
CA ARG A 127 31.16 -25.21 -2.16
C ARG A 127 29.88 -24.43 -1.88
N ASP A 128 29.19 -24.79 -0.81
CA ASP A 128 28.11 -23.96 -0.27
C ASP A 128 28.71 -22.74 0.44
N VAL A 129 28.79 -21.63 -0.29
CA VAL A 129 29.40 -20.38 0.19
C VAL A 129 28.37 -19.56 0.94
N GLN A 130 28.68 -19.23 2.19
CA GLN A 130 27.84 -18.40 3.05
C GLN A 130 28.67 -17.30 3.71
N ASN A 131 28.12 -16.09 3.72
CA ASN A 131 28.72 -14.92 4.34
C ASN A 131 27.95 -14.54 5.61
N THR A 132 28.63 -14.02 6.62
CA THR A 132 27.92 -13.52 7.81
C THR A 132 27.25 -12.19 7.52
N LEU A 133 26.13 -11.94 8.21
CA LEU A 133 25.43 -10.66 8.10
C LEU A 133 26.33 -9.48 8.47
N GLN A 134 27.21 -9.66 9.46
CA GLN A 134 28.24 -8.67 9.82
C GLN A 134 29.13 -8.30 8.64
N ASN A 135 29.70 -9.28 7.94
CA ASN A 135 30.64 -9.03 6.85
C ASN A 135 29.94 -8.38 5.65
N LEU A 136 28.72 -8.82 5.34
CA LEU A 136 27.89 -8.20 4.29
C LEU A 136 27.53 -6.76 4.64
N SER A 137 27.19 -6.50 5.91
CA SER A 137 26.92 -5.16 6.42
C SER A 137 28.16 -4.25 6.34
N GLY A 138 29.35 -4.80 6.61
CA GLY A 138 30.61 -4.08 6.45
C GLY A 138 30.84 -3.59 5.01
N LEU A 139 30.61 -4.44 4.01
CA LEU A 139 30.68 -4.05 2.61
C LEU A 139 29.60 -3.04 2.22
N ALA A 140 28.35 -3.25 2.65
CA ALA A 140 27.26 -2.32 2.40
C ALA A 140 27.55 -0.92 2.99
N GLN A 141 28.06 -0.85 4.22
CA GLN A 141 28.49 0.40 4.85
C GLN A 141 29.61 1.08 4.08
N ALA A 142 30.59 0.33 3.58
CA ALA A 142 31.67 0.88 2.78
C ALA A 142 31.16 1.50 1.46
N ILE A 143 30.16 0.89 0.83
CA ILE A 143 29.47 1.44 -0.35
C ILE A 143 28.67 2.70 0.04
N PHE A 144 27.86 2.63 1.09
CA PHE A 144 26.99 3.74 1.50
C PHE A 144 27.74 4.94 2.11
N ASN A 145 28.99 4.77 2.51
CA ASN A 145 29.88 5.85 2.94
C ASN A 145 30.55 6.60 1.77
N MET A 146 30.33 6.18 0.52
CA MET A 146 30.78 6.95 -0.65
C MET A 146 30.10 8.33 -0.69
N PRO A 147 30.70 9.33 -1.36
CA PRO A 147 30.08 10.66 -1.48
C PRO A 147 28.63 10.57 -1.95
N VAL A 148 27.71 11.22 -1.23
CA VAL A 148 26.26 11.10 -1.50
C VAL A 148 25.88 11.52 -2.91
N SER A 149 26.55 12.52 -3.48
CA SER A 149 26.34 12.95 -4.87
C SER A 149 26.64 11.83 -5.88
N LEU A 150 27.65 11.00 -5.62
CA LEU A 150 27.97 9.84 -6.43
C LEU A 150 26.92 8.75 -6.27
N LEU A 151 26.47 8.48 -5.03
CA LEU A 151 25.39 7.52 -4.79
C LEU A 151 24.11 7.92 -5.52
N HIS A 152 23.69 9.18 -5.45
CA HIS A 152 22.51 9.69 -6.18
C HIS A 152 22.64 9.59 -7.70
N THR A 153 23.87 9.64 -8.20
CA THR A 153 24.15 9.48 -9.63
C THR A 153 24.04 8.01 -10.07
N VAL A 154 24.38 7.07 -9.19
CA VAL A 154 24.33 5.61 -9.48
C VAL A 154 22.97 4.99 -9.18
N PHE A 155 22.41 5.24 -7.98
CA PHE A 155 21.17 4.66 -7.49
C PHE A 155 19.95 5.51 -7.89
N VAL A 156 19.71 5.58 -9.20
CA VAL A 156 18.61 6.34 -9.79
C VAL A 156 17.25 5.65 -9.62
N LYS A 157 16.16 6.39 -9.76
CA LYS A 157 14.78 5.85 -9.63
C LYS A 157 14.15 5.47 -10.97
N THR A 158 14.61 6.13 -12.03
CA THR A 158 14.31 5.77 -13.42
C THR A 158 15.59 5.86 -14.22
N PHE A 159 15.68 5.00 -15.23
CA PHE A 159 16.84 4.94 -16.10
C PHE A 159 16.37 4.71 -17.53
N LYS A 160 16.94 5.45 -18.50
CA LYS A 160 16.66 5.31 -19.93
C LYS A 160 17.94 4.93 -20.66
N LEU A 161 17.87 3.91 -21.51
CA LEU A 161 18.97 3.49 -22.37
C LEU A 161 18.46 3.37 -23.81
N ALA A 162 19.09 4.08 -24.75
CA ALA A 162 18.72 4.08 -26.17
C ALA A 162 17.21 4.28 -26.40
N GLU A 163 16.63 5.32 -25.78
CA GLU A 163 15.20 5.67 -25.81
C GLU A 163 14.26 4.69 -25.11
N GLN A 164 14.75 3.54 -24.66
CA GLN A 164 13.98 2.57 -23.90
C GLN A 164 14.07 2.83 -22.40
N GLN A 165 12.92 2.89 -21.71
CA GLN A 165 12.88 2.99 -20.25
C GLN A 165 13.16 1.61 -19.63
N ILE A 166 14.18 1.55 -18.77
CA ILE A 166 14.52 0.33 -18.02
C ILE A 166 13.79 0.39 -16.68
N ALA A 167 12.96 -0.62 -16.41
CA ALA A 167 12.28 -0.77 -15.13
C ALA A 167 13.18 -1.52 -14.14
N PRO A 168 13.19 -1.13 -12.86
CA PRO A 168 13.93 -1.88 -11.85
C PRO A 168 13.27 -3.24 -11.61
N PHE A 169 14.08 -4.27 -11.33
CA PHE A 169 13.58 -5.61 -11.01
C PHE A 169 12.82 -5.70 -9.68
N SER A 170 12.97 -4.69 -8.81
CA SER A 170 12.25 -4.59 -7.54
C SER A 170 11.74 -3.17 -7.32
N ALA A 171 10.47 -3.03 -6.89
CA ALA A 171 9.82 -1.74 -6.69
C ALA A 171 10.48 -0.86 -5.61
N VAL A 172 11.18 -1.45 -4.65
CA VAL A 172 11.89 -0.70 -3.61
C VAL A 172 13.04 0.16 -4.16
N LEU A 173 13.61 -0.23 -5.31
CA LEU A 173 14.67 0.51 -5.98
C LEU A 173 14.18 1.85 -6.54
N SER A 174 12.89 1.95 -6.87
CA SER A 174 12.27 3.22 -7.29
C SER A 174 11.75 4.06 -6.11
N CYS A 175 11.98 3.64 -4.85
CA CYS A 175 11.51 4.39 -3.69
C CYS A 175 12.29 5.71 -3.54
N HIS A 176 11.60 6.85 -3.66
CA HIS A 176 12.20 8.20 -3.55
C HIS A 176 12.61 8.59 -2.11
N GLN A 177 12.20 7.81 -1.12
CA GLN A 177 12.46 8.07 0.30
C GLN A 177 13.81 7.50 0.78
N LEU A 178 14.52 6.76 -0.09
CA LEU A 178 15.80 6.09 0.21
C LEU A 178 16.87 6.57 -0.78
N ASP A 179 18.11 6.72 -0.29
CA ASP A 179 19.23 7.21 -1.11
C ASP A 179 19.90 6.08 -1.92
N ALA A 180 20.03 4.90 -1.33
CA ALA A 180 20.59 3.72 -1.99
C ALA A 180 19.98 2.43 -1.43
N VAL A 181 19.87 1.42 -2.29
CA VAL A 181 19.43 0.08 -1.90
C VAL A 181 20.27 -0.96 -2.62
N LEU A 182 20.81 -1.90 -1.86
CA LEU A 182 21.50 -3.10 -2.33
C LEU A 182 20.60 -4.30 -2.03
N ILE A 183 20.45 -5.19 -3.02
CA ILE A 183 19.65 -6.41 -2.88
C ILE A 183 20.59 -7.58 -3.07
N LEU A 184 20.61 -8.49 -2.10
CA LEU A 184 21.29 -9.76 -2.19
C LEU A 184 20.26 -10.83 -2.51
N SER A 185 20.23 -11.24 -3.77
CA SER A 185 19.31 -12.27 -4.26
C SER A 185 19.83 -13.66 -3.85
N ASN A 186 18.98 -14.45 -3.20
CA ASN A 186 19.20 -15.88 -2.97
C ASN A 186 18.06 -16.70 -3.62
N GLN A 187 18.15 -18.03 -3.60
CA GLN A 187 17.15 -18.90 -4.25
C GLN A 187 15.76 -18.93 -3.58
N GLN A 188 15.56 -18.27 -2.41
CA GLN A 188 14.30 -18.31 -1.66
C GLN A 188 13.63 -16.94 -1.51
N GLN A 189 14.28 -15.98 -0.84
CA GLN A 189 13.81 -14.60 -0.63
C GLN A 189 15.00 -13.65 -0.46
N PRO A 190 14.97 -12.44 -1.09
CA PRO A 190 16.07 -11.51 -1.06
C PRO A 190 16.34 -10.92 0.34
N TYR A 191 17.58 -10.46 0.53
CA TYR A 191 17.96 -9.58 1.63
C TYR A 191 18.12 -8.16 1.09
N TYR A 192 17.57 -7.17 1.78
CA TYR A 192 17.60 -5.77 1.39
C TYR A 192 18.49 -4.99 2.35
N PHE A 193 19.42 -4.23 1.81
CA PHE A 193 20.28 -3.32 2.55
C PHE A 193 20.00 -1.92 2.00
N SER A 194 19.51 -1.02 2.84
CA SER A 194 19.03 0.29 2.43
C SER A 194 19.68 1.39 3.24
N TYR A 195 19.83 2.56 2.61
CA TYR A 195 20.51 3.69 3.21
C TYR A 195 19.69 4.97 3.06
N ARG A 196 19.71 5.76 4.14
CA ARG A 196 19.27 7.15 4.14
C ARG A 196 20.39 8.05 4.67
N HIS A 197 20.86 8.97 3.83
CA HIS A 197 22.00 9.83 4.08
C HIS A 197 21.74 10.84 5.19
N GLU A 198 20.58 11.49 5.18
CA GLU A 198 20.30 12.61 6.10
C GLU A 198 20.44 12.21 7.59
N ASN A 199 20.06 10.99 7.96
CA ASN A 199 20.23 10.46 9.32
C ASN A 199 21.29 9.34 9.43
N GLN A 200 22.05 9.10 8.34
CA GLN A 200 23.06 8.05 8.26
C GLN A 200 22.53 6.65 8.65
N SER A 201 21.26 6.38 8.36
CA SER A 201 20.62 5.13 8.77
C SER A 201 20.84 4.02 7.75
N LEU A 202 21.17 2.84 8.25
CA LEU A 202 21.31 1.60 7.50
C LEU A 202 20.21 0.63 7.94
N GLY A 203 19.38 0.23 6.97
CA GLY A 203 18.37 -0.79 7.15
C GLY A 203 18.81 -2.12 6.54
N ILE A 204 18.57 -3.22 7.26
CA ILE A 204 18.80 -4.58 6.76
C ILE A 204 17.55 -5.42 7.01
N PHE A 205 16.95 -5.93 5.94
CA PHE A 205 15.67 -6.60 5.97
C PHE A 205 15.67 -7.92 5.21
N HIS A 206 15.04 -8.92 5.80
CA HIS A 206 14.70 -10.20 5.16
C HIS A 206 13.34 -10.65 5.69
N LEU A 207 12.42 -10.91 4.77
CA LEU A 207 11.02 -11.20 5.07
C LEU A 207 10.67 -12.57 4.53
N LEU A 208 9.75 -13.26 5.20
CA LEU A 208 9.36 -14.63 4.83
C LEU A 208 8.24 -14.67 3.78
N ASP A 209 7.62 -13.53 3.51
CA ASP A 209 6.55 -13.40 2.52
C ASP A 209 6.56 -12.01 1.87
N ASN A 210 5.76 -11.90 0.81
CA ASN A 210 5.59 -10.64 0.08
C ASN A 210 4.46 -9.76 0.64
N LEU A 211 3.59 -10.26 1.53
CA LEU A 211 2.51 -9.47 2.14
C LEU A 211 3.06 -8.33 3.00
N HIS A 212 4.25 -8.50 3.55
CA HIS A 212 4.91 -7.48 4.34
C HIS A 212 5.23 -6.21 3.53
N ARG A 213 5.38 -6.32 2.20
CA ARG A 213 5.65 -5.23 1.26
C ARG A 213 6.86 -4.38 1.70
N ILE A 214 8.05 -4.89 1.38
CA ILE A 214 9.33 -4.27 1.73
C ILE A 214 9.47 -2.81 1.28
N ASP A 215 8.87 -2.49 0.14
CA ASP A 215 8.81 -1.17 -0.48
C ASP A 215 8.07 -0.13 0.38
N HIS A 216 7.25 -0.57 1.33
CA HIS A 216 6.64 0.28 2.35
C HIS A 216 7.39 0.27 3.68
N LEU A 217 7.94 -0.89 4.06
CA LEU A 217 8.62 -1.06 5.35
C LEU A 217 9.91 -0.27 5.43
N LEU A 218 10.79 -0.37 4.43
CA LEU A 218 12.07 0.34 4.46
C LEU A 218 11.90 1.84 4.73
N PRO A 219 11.12 2.60 3.94
CA PRO A 219 10.97 4.02 4.20
C PRO A 219 10.30 4.31 5.55
N TYR A 220 9.42 3.45 6.07
CA TYR A 220 8.87 3.68 7.41
C TYR A 220 9.97 3.67 8.47
N TYR A 221 10.77 2.60 8.46
CA TYR A 221 11.76 2.31 9.47
C TYR A 221 13.00 3.22 9.39
N HIS A 222 13.27 3.82 8.23
CA HIS A 222 14.29 4.85 8.09
C HIS A 222 13.88 6.21 8.67
N TYR A 223 12.59 6.48 8.85
CA TYR A 223 12.07 7.77 9.31
C TYR A 223 11.47 7.74 10.71
N PHE A 224 11.01 6.57 11.17
CA PHE A 224 10.19 6.46 12.35
C PHE A 224 10.65 5.31 13.25
N GLU A 225 10.58 5.56 14.55
CA GLU A 225 10.78 4.53 15.56
C GLU A 225 9.60 3.53 15.57
N PRO A 226 9.86 2.22 15.75
CA PRO A 226 8.82 1.23 15.92
C PRO A 226 8.10 1.41 17.25
N ALA A 227 6.92 2.02 17.20
CA ALA A 227 6.03 2.13 18.34
C ALA A 227 4.56 2.01 17.90
N LEU A 228 3.69 1.72 18.86
CA LEU A 228 2.25 1.91 18.66
C LEU A 228 1.98 3.39 18.43
N LEU A 229 1.36 3.71 17.31
CA LEU A 229 1.02 5.08 16.94
C LEU A 229 -0.10 5.61 17.84
N PRO A 230 -0.08 6.90 18.20
CA PRO A 230 -1.16 7.50 18.97
C PRO A 230 -2.45 7.47 18.15
N ALA A 231 -3.52 6.93 18.74
CA ALA A 231 -4.83 6.86 18.11
C ALA A 231 -5.55 8.22 18.16
N LYS A 232 -6.32 8.54 17.11
CA LYS A 232 -7.27 9.66 17.13
C LYS A 232 -8.44 9.28 18.03
N GLN A 233 -8.74 10.08 19.04
CA GLN A 233 -9.73 9.74 20.08
C GLN A 233 -11.08 10.40 19.79
N ILE A 234 -12.17 9.63 19.84
CA ILE A 234 -13.55 10.13 19.79
C ILE A 234 -14.33 9.58 20.99
N GLN A 235 -15.08 10.44 21.66
CA GLN A 235 -16.08 10.02 22.63
C GLN A 235 -17.43 9.80 21.93
N ALA A 236 -17.95 8.58 21.96
CA ALA A 236 -19.27 8.27 21.44
C ALA A 236 -20.34 8.89 22.34
N LYS A 237 -21.30 9.60 21.73
CA LYS A 237 -22.48 10.14 22.42
C LYS A 237 -23.64 9.13 22.46
N ARG A 238 -23.64 8.17 21.54
CA ARG A 238 -24.60 7.07 21.42
C ARG A 238 -23.89 5.76 21.15
N GLU A 239 -24.62 4.67 21.29
CA GLU A 239 -24.12 3.30 21.14
C GLU A 239 -23.92 2.86 19.68
N TRP A 240 -24.20 3.70 18.68
CA TRP A 240 -24.20 3.29 17.27
C TRP A 240 -23.07 3.92 16.46
N ILE A 241 -22.40 3.07 15.68
CA ILE A 241 -21.52 3.45 14.58
C ILE A 241 -22.20 2.98 13.28
N ASN A 242 -22.36 3.87 12.31
CA ASN A 242 -22.88 3.55 10.98
C ASN A 242 -21.74 3.64 9.97
N ILE A 243 -21.58 2.62 9.14
CA ILE A 243 -20.56 2.57 8.07
C ILE A 243 -21.28 2.33 6.75
N ILE A 244 -21.21 3.30 5.85
CA ILE A 244 -21.75 3.18 4.49
C ILE A 244 -20.63 2.76 3.52
N GLY A 245 -21.03 2.09 2.44
CA GLY A 245 -20.17 1.71 1.31
C GLY A 245 -19.50 2.88 0.58
N ASP A 246 -18.95 2.58 -0.60
CA ASP A 246 -18.21 3.53 -1.42
C ASP A 246 -19.03 4.80 -1.69
N THR A 247 -18.42 5.97 -1.47
CA THR A 247 -19.12 7.26 -1.49
C THR A 247 -18.37 8.28 -2.36
N TYR A 248 -19.04 8.72 -3.43
CA TYR A 248 -18.63 9.76 -4.37
C TYR A 248 -19.86 10.36 -5.08
N PHE A 249 -19.98 11.69 -5.12
CA PHE A 249 -21.14 12.38 -5.70
C PHE A 249 -21.20 12.35 -7.23
N GLY A 250 -20.13 11.90 -7.88
CA GLY A 250 -20.17 11.50 -9.28
C GLY A 250 -19.81 12.61 -10.26
N GLU A 251 -19.19 13.70 -9.82
CA GLU A 251 -18.84 14.88 -10.62
C GLU A 251 -18.18 14.49 -11.95
N PHE A 252 -17.17 13.62 -11.91
CA PHE A 252 -16.49 13.08 -13.10
C PHE A 252 -17.47 12.40 -14.09
N TYR A 253 -18.37 11.57 -13.57
CA TYR A 253 -19.38 10.89 -14.39
C TYR A 253 -20.42 11.90 -14.91
N SER A 254 -20.81 12.85 -14.08
CA SER A 254 -21.80 13.87 -14.38
C SER A 254 -21.33 14.81 -15.49
N HIS A 255 -20.07 15.28 -15.43
CA HIS A 255 -19.45 16.02 -16.53
C HIS A 255 -19.45 15.24 -17.84
N LYS A 256 -19.08 13.96 -17.81
CA LYS A 256 -19.10 13.08 -19.00
C LYS A 256 -20.51 12.89 -19.56
N ARG A 257 -21.52 12.77 -18.70
CA ARG A 257 -22.93 12.63 -19.10
C ARG A 257 -23.46 13.93 -19.70
N LYS A 258 -23.21 15.07 -19.04
CA LYS A 258 -23.56 16.42 -19.51
C LYS A 258 -22.99 16.70 -20.90
N ASN A 259 -21.73 16.36 -21.15
CA ASN A 259 -21.09 16.52 -22.47
C ASN A 259 -21.73 15.68 -23.58
N LYS A 260 -22.47 14.63 -23.22
CA LYS A 260 -23.25 13.79 -24.15
C LYS A 260 -24.73 14.21 -24.23
N GLY A 261 -25.12 15.31 -23.59
CA GLY A 261 -26.52 15.74 -23.48
C GLY A 261 -27.39 14.80 -22.63
N ILE A 262 -26.77 14.01 -21.76
CA ILE A 262 -27.44 13.06 -20.88
C ILE A 262 -27.49 13.63 -19.47
N ASP A 263 -28.70 13.73 -18.94
CA ASP A 263 -28.93 14.24 -17.60
C ASP A 263 -28.73 13.16 -16.52
N ASP A 264 -28.53 13.58 -15.27
CA ASP A 264 -28.44 12.74 -14.08
C ASP A 264 -28.98 13.47 -12.84
N ALA A 265 -28.94 12.80 -11.69
CA ALA A 265 -29.45 13.37 -10.45
C ALA A 265 -28.64 14.56 -9.93
N LEU A 266 -27.31 14.54 -10.09
CA LEU A 266 -26.46 15.63 -9.60
C LEU A 266 -26.77 16.92 -10.37
N GLN A 267 -26.95 16.82 -11.68
CA GLN A 267 -27.37 17.93 -12.55
C GLN A 267 -28.76 18.48 -12.20
N ARG A 268 -29.75 17.60 -11.94
CA ARG A 268 -31.15 18.01 -11.68
C ARG A 268 -31.44 18.47 -10.27
N TYR A 269 -30.88 17.78 -9.30
CA TYR A 269 -31.32 17.82 -7.91
C TYR A 269 -30.18 18.18 -6.94
N GLY A 270 -28.93 18.22 -7.42
CA GLY A 270 -27.76 18.49 -6.62
C GLY A 270 -27.39 17.34 -5.67
N TYR A 271 -26.46 17.64 -4.76
CA TYR A 271 -25.80 16.68 -3.88
C TYR A 271 -26.76 15.98 -2.89
N ALA A 272 -27.83 16.67 -2.49
CA ALA A 272 -28.77 16.15 -1.49
C ALA A 272 -29.50 14.87 -1.91
N ARG A 273 -29.72 14.70 -3.22
CA ARG A 273 -30.59 13.66 -3.79
C ARG A 273 -30.20 12.25 -3.34
N SER A 274 -28.91 11.94 -3.37
CA SER A 274 -28.44 10.57 -3.16
C SER A 274 -28.57 10.08 -1.72
N PHE A 275 -28.66 10.99 -0.75
CA PHE A 275 -28.86 10.60 0.65
C PHE A 275 -30.33 10.62 1.10
N GLU A 276 -31.27 11.20 0.34
CA GLU A 276 -32.64 11.45 0.81
C GLU A 276 -33.33 10.23 1.44
N LYS A 277 -33.23 9.07 0.80
CA LYS A 277 -33.92 7.83 1.25
C LYS A 277 -33.14 7.01 2.27
N ILE A 278 -31.88 7.33 2.49
CA ILE A 278 -31.01 6.64 3.46
C ILE A 278 -30.56 7.56 4.61
N LYS A 279 -30.93 8.85 4.57
CA LYS A 279 -30.68 9.80 5.66
C LYS A 279 -31.11 9.29 7.04
N PRO A 280 -32.23 8.55 7.21
CA PRO A 280 -32.64 8.04 8.53
C PRO A 280 -31.60 7.15 9.24
N PHE A 281 -30.63 6.58 8.52
CA PHE A 281 -29.53 5.82 9.14
C PHE A 281 -28.54 6.69 9.91
N PHE A 282 -28.46 7.99 9.62
CA PHE A 282 -27.38 8.86 10.09
C PHE A 282 -27.91 9.90 11.07
N HIS A 283 -27.89 9.55 12.35
CA HIS A 283 -28.28 10.47 13.43
C HIS A 283 -27.08 11.37 13.82
N GLU A 284 -27.35 12.62 14.23
CA GLU A 284 -26.32 13.63 14.51
C GLU A 284 -25.36 13.27 15.67
N ASP A 285 -25.87 12.56 16.67
CA ASP A 285 -25.09 12.06 17.82
C ASP A 285 -24.45 10.67 17.59
N GLU A 286 -24.62 10.07 16.41
CA GLU A 286 -23.99 8.79 16.05
C GLU A 286 -22.69 9.03 15.28
N ILE A 287 -21.82 8.03 15.24
CA ILE A 287 -20.58 8.09 14.45
C ILE A 287 -20.92 7.55 13.06
N ASN A 288 -20.88 8.41 12.05
CA ASN A 288 -21.30 8.09 10.70
C ASN A 288 -20.09 8.12 9.76
N ILE A 289 -19.67 6.94 9.33
CA ILE A 289 -18.45 6.67 8.58
C ILE A 289 -18.79 6.39 7.11
N ALA A 290 -18.06 7.02 6.19
CA ALA A 290 -18.12 6.70 4.76
C ALA A 290 -16.72 6.41 4.20
N ASN A 291 -16.60 5.51 3.22
CA ASN A 291 -15.42 5.46 2.35
C ASN A 291 -15.54 6.59 1.32
N PHE A 292 -14.81 7.69 1.51
CA PHE A 292 -14.83 8.81 0.57
C PHE A 292 -13.82 8.56 -0.55
N GLU A 293 -14.34 8.18 -1.72
CA GLU A 293 -13.55 7.68 -2.84
C GLU A 293 -13.31 8.77 -3.90
N ALA A 294 -12.85 9.91 -3.42
CA ALA A 294 -12.42 11.04 -4.24
C ALA A 294 -11.44 11.92 -3.46
N VAL A 295 -10.89 12.92 -4.12
CA VAL A 295 -10.04 13.95 -3.50
C VAL A 295 -10.64 15.32 -3.79
N PHE A 296 -10.59 16.24 -2.84
CA PHE A 296 -10.92 17.64 -3.09
C PHE A 296 -9.82 18.25 -3.96
N ASN A 297 -10.10 18.37 -5.25
CA ASN A 297 -9.13 18.81 -6.22
C ASN A 297 -9.03 20.35 -6.23
N ILE A 298 -7.79 20.85 -6.16
CA ILE A 298 -7.50 22.29 -6.27
C ILE A 298 -7.53 22.72 -7.73
N ASP A 299 -6.96 21.88 -8.60
CA ASP A 299 -6.88 22.08 -10.04
C ASP A 299 -7.91 21.21 -10.77
N GLU A 300 -8.38 21.66 -11.93
CA GLU A 300 -9.24 20.85 -12.81
C GLU A 300 -8.46 19.75 -13.55
N ASN A 301 -7.15 19.96 -13.76
CA ASN A 301 -6.30 19.05 -14.51
C ASN A 301 -5.58 18.08 -13.58
N SER A 302 -5.78 16.79 -13.80
CA SER A 302 -5.08 15.75 -13.05
C SER A 302 -3.72 15.39 -13.69
N PRO A 303 -2.67 15.13 -12.87
CA PRO A 303 -1.40 14.58 -13.35
C PRO A 303 -1.49 13.13 -13.87
N LEU A 304 -2.65 12.49 -13.66
CA LEU A 304 -2.98 11.14 -14.11
C LEU A 304 -3.83 11.12 -15.39
N THR A 305 -4.09 12.28 -16.00
CA THR A 305 -4.70 12.38 -17.32
C THR A 305 -3.94 11.48 -18.29
N ASP A 306 -4.67 10.69 -19.08
CA ASP A 306 -4.16 9.66 -20.01
C ASP A 306 -3.41 8.47 -19.37
N LYS A 307 -3.25 8.45 -18.05
CA LYS A 307 -2.60 7.34 -17.30
C LYS A 307 -3.59 6.49 -16.53
N LYS A 308 -4.69 7.08 -16.06
CA LYS A 308 -5.73 6.41 -15.26
C LYS A 308 -7.11 6.61 -15.90
N ALA A 309 -7.89 5.52 -16.00
CA ALA A 309 -9.20 5.55 -16.66
C ALA A 309 -10.26 6.36 -15.90
N PHE A 310 -10.20 6.34 -14.57
CA PHE A 310 -11.15 7.01 -13.67
C PHE A 310 -10.37 7.91 -12.72
N ILE A 311 -10.63 9.21 -12.83
CA ILE A 311 -9.97 10.26 -12.07
C ILE A 311 -11.07 10.99 -11.31
N LEU A 312 -11.16 10.80 -10.00
CA LEU A 312 -12.30 11.23 -9.18
C LEU A 312 -11.92 12.43 -8.32
N GLY A 313 -12.28 13.61 -8.83
CA GLY A 313 -12.24 14.88 -8.11
C GLY A 313 -13.61 15.21 -7.57
N ALA A 314 -13.65 15.84 -6.40
CA ALA A 314 -14.87 16.28 -5.75
C ALA A 314 -14.84 17.78 -5.45
N GLU A 315 -15.98 18.44 -5.63
CA GLU A 315 -16.11 19.85 -5.22
C GLU A 315 -16.30 19.93 -3.71
N SER A 316 -15.40 20.63 -3.04
CA SER A 316 -15.32 20.58 -1.57
C SER A 316 -16.52 21.21 -0.87
N GLU A 317 -16.92 22.43 -1.25
CA GLU A 317 -18.02 23.15 -0.60
C GLU A 317 -19.35 22.36 -0.61
N PRO A 318 -19.91 21.96 -1.76
CA PRO A 318 -21.19 21.25 -1.79
C PRO A 318 -21.10 19.84 -1.18
N THR A 319 -19.96 19.15 -1.35
CA THR A 319 -19.73 17.84 -0.72
C THR A 319 -19.77 17.95 0.81
N LEU A 320 -19.04 18.91 1.37
CA LEU A 320 -18.99 19.12 2.83
C LEU A 320 -20.31 19.65 3.39
N ALA A 321 -21.02 20.49 2.64
CA ALA A 321 -22.37 20.93 3.00
C ALA A 321 -23.33 19.74 3.11
N GLU A 322 -23.25 18.81 2.16
CA GLU A 322 -24.08 17.60 2.17
C GLU A 322 -23.68 16.66 3.31
N PHE A 323 -22.39 16.39 3.52
CA PHE A 323 -21.91 15.59 4.65
C PHE A 323 -22.43 16.13 5.99
N ARG A 324 -22.39 17.45 6.18
CA ARG A 324 -22.97 18.11 7.37
C ARG A 324 -24.48 17.90 7.46
N ARG A 325 -25.22 18.05 6.35
CA ARG A 325 -26.69 17.91 6.30
C ARG A 325 -27.17 16.50 6.67
N VAL A 326 -26.37 15.49 6.35
CA VAL A 326 -26.66 14.07 6.64
C VAL A 326 -25.87 13.52 7.82
N HIS A 327 -25.14 14.38 8.54
CA HIS A 327 -24.37 14.02 9.72
C HIS A 327 -23.24 13.02 9.49
N LEU A 328 -22.72 12.91 8.26
CA LEU A 328 -21.45 12.21 8.01
C LEU A 328 -20.32 12.99 8.67
N ASN A 329 -19.61 12.34 9.59
CA ASN A 329 -18.67 13.00 10.50
C ASN A 329 -17.32 12.29 10.61
N THR A 330 -17.15 11.17 9.90
CA THR A 330 -15.91 10.40 9.85
C THR A 330 -15.72 9.81 8.46
N LEU A 331 -14.49 9.85 7.92
CA LEU A 331 -14.17 9.31 6.60
C LEU A 331 -13.04 8.27 6.65
N CYS A 332 -13.23 7.17 5.94
CA CYS A 332 -12.13 6.31 5.50
C CYS A 332 -11.59 6.84 4.18
N LEU A 333 -10.28 7.06 4.13
CA LEU A 333 -9.61 7.67 2.98
C LEU A 333 -8.60 6.74 2.31
N ALA A 334 -8.28 5.57 2.90
CA ALA A 334 -7.37 4.62 2.27
C ALA A 334 -8.05 3.93 1.08
N ASN A 335 -7.98 4.54 -0.09
CA ASN A 335 -8.49 4.02 -1.35
C ASN A 335 -7.63 4.45 -2.54
N ASN A 336 -8.02 4.00 -3.72
CA ASN A 336 -7.37 4.22 -5.00
C ASN A 336 -7.71 5.56 -5.67
N HIS A 337 -8.32 6.53 -4.98
CA HIS A 337 -8.72 7.81 -5.59
C HIS A 337 -8.20 9.07 -4.87
N LEU A 338 -7.70 8.92 -3.65
CA LEU A 338 -7.27 10.06 -2.83
C LEU A 338 -6.07 10.86 -3.37
N LYS A 339 -5.31 10.32 -4.33
CA LYS A 339 -4.20 11.02 -5.01
C LYS A 339 -4.45 11.24 -6.50
N ASP A 340 -5.69 11.18 -6.95
CA ASP A 340 -6.04 11.40 -8.36
C ASP A 340 -5.64 12.79 -8.87
N TYR A 341 -5.60 13.78 -7.99
CA TYR A 341 -5.13 15.15 -8.27
C TYR A 341 -3.81 15.48 -7.56
N GLY A 342 -3.00 14.45 -7.30
CA GLY A 342 -1.67 14.56 -6.74
C GLY A 342 -1.62 14.94 -5.25
N THR A 343 -0.39 15.04 -4.74
CA THR A 343 -0.10 15.36 -3.34
C THR A 343 -0.69 16.70 -2.86
N PRO A 344 -0.68 17.80 -3.64
CA PRO A 344 -1.26 19.06 -3.18
C PRO A 344 -2.75 18.95 -2.84
N SER A 345 -3.54 18.30 -3.69
CA SER A 345 -4.98 18.09 -3.48
C SER A 345 -5.26 17.15 -2.31
N LEU A 346 -4.44 16.10 -2.14
CA LEU A 346 -4.49 15.26 -0.94
C LEU A 346 -4.29 16.09 0.33
N VAL A 347 -3.20 16.86 0.41
CA VAL A 347 -2.88 17.67 1.61
C VAL A 347 -3.97 18.72 1.86
N HIS A 348 -4.49 19.35 0.82
CA HIS A 348 -5.65 20.25 0.92
C HIS A 348 -6.88 19.53 1.47
N THR A 349 -7.17 18.32 1.00
CA THR A 349 -8.28 17.50 1.49
C THR A 349 -8.15 17.23 2.99
N LEU A 350 -6.97 16.78 3.44
CA LEU A 350 -6.73 16.51 4.87
C LEU A 350 -6.91 17.78 5.72
N ALA A 351 -6.34 18.90 5.29
CA ALA A 351 -6.45 20.18 6.00
C ALA A 351 -7.90 20.68 6.08
N LEU A 352 -8.69 20.52 5.01
CA LEU A 352 -10.08 20.95 4.98
C LEU A 352 -10.97 20.08 5.87
N LEU A 353 -10.71 18.77 5.93
CA LEU A 353 -11.41 17.87 6.85
C LEU A 353 -11.11 18.23 8.32
N ASP A 354 -9.85 18.50 8.65
CA ASP A 354 -9.46 18.97 9.98
C ASP A 354 -10.15 20.31 10.33
N GLN A 355 -10.17 21.28 9.40
CA GLN A 355 -10.83 22.58 9.60
C GLN A 355 -12.34 22.47 9.80
N THR A 356 -12.98 21.50 9.15
CA THR A 356 -14.44 21.31 9.20
C THR A 356 -14.89 20.39 10.33
N GLY A 357 -13.95 19.80 11.07
CA GLY A 357 -14.21 18.88 12.19
C GLY A 357 -14.68 17.50 11.75
N ILE A 358 -14.49 17.12 10.49
CA ILE A 358 -14.77 15.77 9.99
C ILE A 358 -13.55 14.91 10.27
N ASN A 359 -13.75 13.85 11.07
CA ASN A 359 -12.67 12.93 11.40
C ASN A 359 -12.26 12.11 10.17
N PHE A 360 -11.01 11.64 10.12
CA PHE A 360 -10.58 10.73 9.06
C PHE A 360 -9.48 9.77 9.50
N ILE A 361 -9.39 8.64 8.81
CA ILE A 361 -8.33 7.63 8.94
C ILE A 361 -7.93 7.08 7.56
N GLY A 362 -6.77 6.42 7.50
CA GLY A 362 -6.29 5.75 6.29
C GLY A 362 -5.53 6.64 5.31
N ALA A 363 -5.29 7.90 5.66
CA ALA A 363 -4.45 8.82 4.90
C ALA A 363 -3.78 9.85 5.82
N GLY A 364 -2.66 10.40 5.37
CA GLY A 364 -1.88 11.33 6.16
C GLY A 364 -0.84 12.10 5.35
N ALA A 365 -0.31 13.16 5.96
CA ALA A 365 0.83 13.94 5.48
C ALA A 365 2.13 13.13 5.48
N ASN A 366 2.18 12.02 6.22
CA ASN A 366 3.27 11.06 6.23
C ASN A 366 2.75 9.65 6.56
N GLN A 367 3.65 8.66 6.52
CA GLN A 367 3.29 7.26 6.70
C GLN A 367 2.78 6.93 8.10
N GLN A 368 3.25 7.60 9.16
CA GLN A 368 2.70 7.40 10.51
C GLN A 368 1.25 7.87 10.58
N GLN A 369 0.96 9.12 10.18
CA GLN A 369 -0.39 9.67 10.24
C GLN A 369 -1.38 8.81 9.42
N ALA A 370 -0.95 8.31 8.25
CA ALA A 370 -1.79 7.45 7.43
C ALA A 370 -2.22 6.16 8.16
N HIS A 371 -1.34 5.55 8.96
CA HIS A 371 -1.60 4.30 9.69
C HIS A 371 -2.17 4.52 11.11
N GLN A 372 -2.47 5.75 11.52
CA GLN A 372 -3.17 5.99 12.78
C GLN A 372 -4.58 5.40 12.75
N CYS A 373 -4.98 4.74 13.83
CA CYS A 373 -6.36 4.29 14.01
C CYS A 373 -7.23 5.37 14.67
N LEU A 374 -8.53 5.15 14.54
CA LEU A 374 -9.56 5.87 15.29
C LEU A 374 -9.96 5.05 16.50
N GLN A 375 -9.84 5.60 17.69
CA GLN A 375 -10.26 4.97 18.94
C GLN A 375 -11.53 5.65 19.44
N ILE A 376 -12.61 4.89 19.49
CA ILE A 376 -13.95 5.34 19.87
C ILE A 376 -14.25 4.82 21.27
N HIS A 377 -14.39 5.72 22.22
CA HIS A 377 -14.75 5.42 23.59
C HIS A 377 -16.28 5.48 23.76
N ALA A 378 -16.88 4.37 24.18
CA ALA A 378 -18.24 4.33 24.70
C ALA A 378 -18.23 3.83 26.14
N GLU A 379 -19.34 4.01 26.87
CA GLU A 379 -19.43 3.69 28.31
C GLU A 379 -18.99 2.26 28.66
N GLN A 380 -19.30 1.28 27.80
CA GLN A 380 -19.07 -0.14 28.08
C GLN A 380 -18.01 -0.80 27.18
N GLN A 381 -17.63 -0.16 26.09
CA GLN A 381 -16.72 -0.74 25.12
C GLN A 381 -15.94 0.35 24.39
N THR A 382 -14.64 0.11 24.17
CA THR A 382 -13.83 0.94 23.29
C THR A 382 -13.49 0.16 22.03
N VAL A 383 -13.61 0.84 20.88
CA VAL A 383 -13.36 0.26 19.56
C VAL A 383 -12.23 1.01 18.88
N ALA A 384 -11.24 0.29 18.36
CA ALA A 384 -10.26 0.83 17.43
C ALA A 384 -10.63 0.47 15.99
N ILE A 385 -10.62 1.46 15.10
CA ILE A 385 -10.87 1.29 13.67
C ILE A 385 -9.61 1.64 12.91
N PHE A 386 -9.07 0.65 12.20
CA PHE A 386 -7.97 0.79 11.26
C PHE A 386 -8.51 0.83 9.83
N ASN A 387 -7.86 1.56 8.94
CA ASN A 387 -8.22 1.61 7.52
C ASN A 387 -6.98 1.46 6.63
N GLY A 388 -7.09 0.68 5.56
CA GLY A 388 -6.01 0.45 4.63
C GLY A 388 -6.49 0.09 3.21
N TYR A 389 -5.67 0.45 2.23
CA TYR A 389 -5.83 0.09 0.82
C TYR A 389 -4.91 -1.08 0.49
N TRP A 390 -5.38 -2.13 -0.17
CA TRP A 390 -4.46 -3.20 -0.59
C TRP A 390 -3.41 -2.69 -1.58
N HIS A 391 -2.28 -3.38 -1.67
CA HIS A 391 -1.19 -2.96 -2.53
C HIS A 391 -1.47 -3.24 -4.02
N ARG A 392 -1.28 -2.23 -4.87
CA ARG A 392 -1.27 -2.34 -6.33
C ARG A 392 0.02 -1.77 -6.87
N GLN A 393 0.70 -2.55 -7.72
CA GLN A 393 1.95 -2.12 -8.36
C GLN A 393 1.78 -0.82 -9.15
N THR A 394 0.67 -0.65 -9.86
CA THR A 394 0.38 0.59 -10.60
C THR A 394 0.19 1.78 -9.66
N ALA A 395 -0.51 1.59 -8.54
CA ALA A 395 -0.70 2.64 -7.53
C ALA A 395 0.63 3.05 -6.87
N TYR A 396 1.55 2.11 -6.65
CA TYR A 396 2.88 2.40 -6.12
C TYR A 396 3.79 3.07 -7.17
N GLN A 397 3.96 2.46 -8.35
CA GLN A 397 4.99 2.87 -9.33
C GLN A 397 4.54 4.00 -10.25
N ALA A 398 3.28 4.00 -10.68
CA ALA A 398 2.80 4.92 -11.71
C ALA A 398 2.06 6.14 -11.13
N HIS A 399 1.41 5.97 -9.97
CA HIS A 399 0.55 7.01 -9.40
C HIS A 399 1.04 7.58 -8.06
N ASP A 400 2.02 6.94 -7.40
CA ASP A 400 2.57 7.37 -6.10
C ASP A 400 1.50 7.48 -4.99
N PHE A 401 0.57 6.53 -4.88
CA PHE A 401 -0.60 6.66 -3.99
C PHE A 401 -0.31 6.51 -2.50
N TYR A 402 0.64 5.67 -2.15
CA TYR A 402 0.86 5.27 -0.77
C TYR A 402 1.68 6.29 0.01
N ALA A 403 1.38 6.43 1.30
CA ALA A 403 2.25 7.15 2.21
C ALA A 403 3.52 6.33 2.45
N LEU A 404 4.68 6.94 2.25
CA LEU A 404 6.00 6.32 2.37
C LEU A 404 6.95 7.30 3.07
N GLY A 405 7.53 6.94 4.22
CA GLY A 405 8.35 7.86 5.00
C GLY A 405 7.61 9.16 5.30
N GLN A 406 8.16 10.29 4.85
CA GLN A 406 7.54 11.62 5.00
C GLN A 406 6.64 12.03 3.82
N SER A 407 6.46 11.18 2.80
CA SER A 407 5.51 11.45 1.73
C SER A 407 4.08 11.25 2.21
N ALA A 408 3.22 12.21 1.88
CA ALA A 408 1.79 12.10 2.06
C ALA A 408 1.17 11.08 1.10
N GLY A 409 0.19 10.33 1.58
CA GLY A 409 -0.54 9.34 0.82
C GLY A 409 -1.51 8.52 1.67
N VAL A 410 -1.96 7.40 1.11
CA VAL A 410 -2.86 6.46 1.79
C VAL A 410 -2.11 5.34 2.51
N ALA A 411 -2.70 4.81 3.58
CA ALA A 411 -2.23 3.63 4.27
C ALA A 411 -2.42 2.38 3.42
N SER A 412 -1.48 1.45 3.52
CA SER A 412 -1.52 0.16 2.81
C SER A 412 -1.83 -0.97 3.79
N ILE A 413 -2.55 -2.00 3.33
CA ILE A 413 -2.74 -3.24 4.10
C ILE A 413 -1.45 -4.07 3.97
N ASN A 414 -0.49 -3.79 4.85
CA ASN A 414 0.83 -4.40 4.86
C ASN A 414 1.35 -4.59 6.30
N ALA A 415 2.63 -4.94 6.43
CA ALA A 415 3.27 -5.17 7.73
C ALA A 415 3.20 -3.99 8.70
N ILE A 416 3.15 -2.73 8.25
CA ILE A 416 3.03 -1.58 9.14
C ILE A 416 1.66 -1.63 9.81
N LEU A 417 0.59 -1.79 9.02
CA LEU A 417 -0.76 -1.95 9.55
C LEU A 417 -0.87 -3.18 10.47
N PHE A 418 -0.23 -4.29 10.08
CA PHE A 418 -0.23 -5.51 10.89
C PHE A 418 0.43 -5.30 12.24
N GLU A 419 1.62 -4.67 12.27
CA GLU A 419 2.33 -4.33 13.50
C GLU A 419 1.50 -3.39 14.39
N GLN A 420 0.85 -2.39 13.81
CA GLN A 420 -0.03 -1.49 14.59
C GLN A 420 -1.20 -2.23 15.22
N ILE A 421 -1.86 -3.16 14.49
CA ILE A 421 -2.94 -3.99 15.04
C ILE A 421 -2.42 -4.90 16.15
N MET A 422 -1.28 -5.57 15.95
CA MET A 422 -0.68 -6.46 16.95
C MET A 422 -0.30 -5.70 18.22
N GLN A 423 0.41 -4.59 18.09
CA GLN A 423 0.82 -3.76 19.22
C GLN A 423 -0.40 -3.18 19.95
N TYR A 424 -1.42 -2.73 19.22
CA TYR A 424 -2.66 -2.25 19.81
C TYR A 424 -3.36 -3.37 20.59
N ARG A 425 -3.49 -4.58 20.02
CA ARG A 425 -4.08 -5.73 20.71
C ARG A 425 -3.32 -6.11 21.97
N LEU A 426 -1.99 -6.09 21.93
CA LEU A 426 -1.14 -6.38 23.09
C LEU A 426 -1.34 -5.35 24.21
N GLN A 427 -1.42 -4.07 23.86
CA GLN A 427 -1.62 -2.99 24.83
C GLN A 427 -3.06 -2.93 25.36
N TYR A 428 -4.05 -3.27 24.54
CA TYR A 428 -5.47 -3.08 24.81
C TYR A 428 -6.28 -4.37 24.56
N PRO A 429 -6.07 -5.44 25.35
CA PRO A 429 -6.63 -6.76 25.07
C PRO A 429 -8.16 -6.82 25.06
N GLN A 430 -8.84 -5.91 25.77
CA GLN A 430 -10.31 -5.89 25.89
C GLN A 430 -11.02 -5.02 24.84
N HIS A 431 -10.28 -4.17 24.13
CA HIS A 431 -10.85 -3.29 23.12
C HIS A 431 -11.24 -4.11 21.88
N LYS A 432 -12.31 -3.72 21.18
CA LYS A 432 -12.61 -4.34 19.89
C LYS A 432 -11.78 -3.69 18.78
N ILE A 433 -11.29 -4.49 17.84
CA ILE A 433 -10.53 -3.98 16.68
C ILE A 433 -11.34 -4.24 15.40
N ILE A 434 -11.62 -3.18 14.66
CA ILE A 434 -12.25 -3.23 13.34
C ILE A 434 -11.21 -2.82 12.30
N VAL A 435 -11.15 -3.55 11.19
CA VAL A 435 -10.31 -3.17 10.05
C VAL A 435 -11.18 -2.97 8.83
N ILE A 436 -11.20 -1.74 8.30
CA ILE A 436 -11.92 -1.36 7.09
C ILE A 436 -10.91 -1.40 5.92
N CYS A 437 -11.13 -2.29 4.97
CA CYS A 437 -10.20 -2.58 3.89
C CYS A 437 -10.77 -2.13 2.55
N HIS A 438 -10.06 -1.27 1.82
CA HIS A 438 -10.39 -1.00 0.43
C HIS A 438 -9.62 -2.00 -0.46
N TRP A 439 -10.34 -2.96 -1.05
CA TRP A 439 -9.75 -4.08 -1.78
C TRP A 439 -10.75 -4.72 -2.75
N GLY A 440 -10.32 -5.76 -3.46
CA GLY A 440 -11.17 -6.44 -4.43
C GLY A 440 -11.18 -5.75 -5.79
N VAL A 441 -11.83 -6.40 -6.76
CA VAL A 441 -11.88 -5.95 -8.14
C VAL A 441 -13.31 -5.55 -8.46
N ASP A 442 -13.49 -4.40 -9.10
CA ASP A 442 -14.77 -3.81 -9.46
C ASP A 442 -15.75 -4.86 -10.00
N PHE A 443 -16.89 -5.00 -9.31
CA PHE A 443 -18.01 -5.88 -9.60
C PHE A 443 -17.68 -7.38 -9.67
N LYS A 444 -16.53 -7.83 -9.16
CA LYS A 444 -16.13 -9.25 -9.14
C LYS A 444 -16.32 -9.90 -7.77
N SER A 445 -16.34 -11.23 -7.77
CA SER A 445 -16.28 -12.06 -6.57
C SER A 445 -14.99 -11.83 -5.77
N THR A 446 -14.97 -12.29 -4.53
CA THR A 446 -13.81 -12.22 -3.63
C THR A 446 -12.54 -12.72 -4.32
N HIS A 447 -11.49 -11.92 -4.25
CA HIS A 447 -10.17 -12.23 -4.78
C HIS A 447 -9.37 -13.07 -3.77
N PRO A 448 -8.52 -14.04 -4.18
CA PRO A 448 -7.72 -14.84 -3.25
C PRO A 448 -6.86 -14.02 -2.28
N GLU A 449 -6.32 -12.89 -2.73
CA GLU A 449 -5.56 -11.97 -1.86
C GLU A 449 -6.43 -11.35 -0.74
N GLN A 450 -7.73 -11.11 -0.99
CA GLN A 450 -8.64 -10.67 0.07
C GLN A 450 -8.79 -11.73 1.16
N GLU A 451 -8.94 -13.00 0.77
CA GLU A 451 -9.04 -14.11 1.74
C GLU A 451 -7.75 -14.28 2.54
N GLN A 452 -6.60 -14.21 1.86
CA GLN A 452 -5.29 -14.28 2.52
C GLN A 452 -5.10 -13.13 3.53
N LEU A 453 -5.42 -11.89 3.13
CA LEU A 453 -5.34 -10.74 4.03
C LEU A 453 -6.33 -10.84 5.19
N ALA A 454 -7.57 -11.28 4.94
CA ALA A 454 -8.56 -11.47 5.99
C ALA A 454 -8.11 -12.53 7.03
N GLN A 455 -7.48 -13.62 6.59
CA GLN A 455 -6.88 -14.61 7.51
C GLN A 455 -5.74 -14.03 8.36
N VAL A 456 -4.91 -13.16 7.79
CA VAL A 456 -3.85 -12.48 8.54
C VAL A 456 -4.47 -11.51 9.55
N LEU A 457 -5.34 -10.61 9.11
CA LEU A 457 -5.96 -9.57 9.94
C LEU A 457 -6.72 -10.14 11.14
N THR A 458 -7.52 -11.19 10.93
CA THR A 458 -8.23 -11.87 12.03
C THR A 458 -7.27 -12.54 13.02
N ARG A 459 -6.20 -13.18 12.53
CA ARG A 459 -5.18 -13.83 13.36
C ARG A 459 -4.40 -12.87 14.24
N ILE A 460 -4.09 -11.68 13.72
CA ILE A 460 -3.28 -10.70 14.43
C ILE A 460 -4.09 -9.80 15.38
N GLY A 461 -5.43 -9.94 15.40
CA GLY A 461 -6.26 -9.36 16.44
C GLY A 461 -7.49 -8.60 15.98
N ALA A 462 -7.80 -8.54 14.67
CA ALA A 462 -9.06 -7.94 14.21
C ALA A 462 -10.27 -8.77 14.68
N ASP A 463 -11.24 -8.11 15.31
CA ASP A 463 -12.52 -8.71 15.71
C ASP A 463 -13.57 -8.66 14.61
N LEU A 464 -13.45 -7.70 13.69
CA LEU A 464 -14.33 -7.53 12.54
C LEU A 464 -13.52 -6.96 11.37
N VAL A 465 -13.70 -7.52 10.18
CA VAL A 465 -13.14 -7.00 8.94
C VAL A 465 -14.26 -6.62 7.99
N ILE A 466 -14.21 -5.40 7.46
CA ILE A 466 -15.21 -4.85 6.53
C ILE A 466 -14.49 -4.43 5.25
N GLY A 467 -14.93 -4.94 4.11
CA GLY A 467 -14.37 -4.58 2.81
C GLY A 467 -15.19 -3.55 2.04
N HIS A 468 -14.49 -2.72 1.29
CA HIS A 468 -14.94 -1.69 0.33
C HIS A 468 -14.19 -1.84 -1.00
N GLY A 469 -14.58 -1.10 -2.04
CA GLY A 469 -13.81 -0.99 -3.30
C GLY A 469 -14.15 -2.01 -4.38
N ALA A 470 -14.84 -3.11 -4.07
CA ALA A 470 -15.36 -4.01 -5.09
C ALA A 470 -16.61 -3.45 -5.80
N HIS A 471 -17.19 -2.33 -5.34
CA HIS A 471 -18.44 -1.74 -5.86
C HIS A 471 -19.67 -2.67 -5.91
N THR A 472 -19.59 -3.85 -5.27
CA THR A 472 -20.66 -4.85 -5.15
C THR A 472 -20.59 -5.55 -3.80
N LEU A 473 -21.70 -6.17 -3.38
CA LEU A 473 -21.68 -7.12 -2.27
C LEU A 473 -20.72 -8.27 -2.55
N GLN A 474 -19.98 -8.67 -1.52
CA GLN A 474 -19.25 -9.94 -1.47
C GLN A 474 -19.66 -10.73 -0.22
N PRO A 475 -19.47 -12.07 -0.20
CA PRO A 475 -19.96 -12.93 0.88
C PRO A 475 -19.46 -12.56 2.27
N ILE A 476 -20.16 -13.07 3.29
CA ILE A 476 -19.73 -13.02 4.68
C ILE A 476 -19.15 -14.39 5.06
N GLN A 477 -18.03 -14.39 5.78
CA GLN A 477 -17.45 -15.59 6.38
C GLN A 477 -17.11 -15.34 7.85
N TYR A 478 -17.09 -16.41 8.66
CA TYR A 478 -16.40 -16.38 9.95
C TYR A 478 -15.02 -17.02 9.80
N ILE A 479 -13.98 -16.21 9.89
CA ILE A 479 -12.60 -16.67 9.85
C ILE A 479 -12.06 -16.60 11.28
N GLN A 480 -11.62 -17.74 11.82
CA GLN A 480 -11.20 -17.85 13.23
C GLN A 480 -12.25 -17.33 14.22
N HIS A 481 -13.53 -17.64 13.96
CA HIS A 481 -14.69 -17.16 14.73
C HIS A 481 -14.91 -15.64 14.73
N LYS A 482 -14.27 -14.91 13.81
CA LYS A 482 -14.46 -13.47 13.62
C LYS A 482 -15.20 -13.20 12.30
N PRO A 483 -16.23 -12.34 12.29
CA PRO A 483 -16.93 -11.98 11.07
C PRO A 483 -16.01 -11.20 10.11
N VAL A 484 -16.04 -11.61 8.85
CA VAL A 484 -15.40 -10.95 7.71
C VAL A 484 -16.46 -10.69 6.66
N ILE A 485 -16.73 -9.41 6.39
CA ILE A 485 -17.63 -8.97 5.33
C ILE A 485 -16.74 -8.52 4.17
N PHE A 486 -16.59 -9.35 3.14
CA PHE A 486 -15.56 -9.11 2.11
C PHE A 486 -15.77 -7.85 1.28
N GLY A 487 -17.00 -7.40 1.12
CA GLY A 487 -17.35 -6.23 0.31
C GLY A 487 -18.76 -5.76 0.64
N ILE A 488 -18.90 -4.51 1.06
CA ILE A 488 -20.20 -3.90 1.39
C ILE A 488 -20.81 -3.12 0.22
N GLY A 489 -20.14 -3.08 -0.93
CA GLY A 489 -20.62 -2.43 -2.14
C GLY A 489 -20.71 -0.90 -2.05
N ASN A 490 -21.48 -0.32 -2.98
CA ASN A 490 -21.66 1.12 -3.07
C ASN A 490 -22.59 1.64 -1.97
N GLY A 491 -22.31 2.85 -1.47
CA GLY A 491 -23.22 3.64 -0.67
C GLY A 491 -23.93 4.67 -1.54
N VAL A 492 -23.32 5.85 -1.60
CA VAL A 492 -23.66 6.95 -2.51
C VAL A 492 -22.50 7.07 -3.51
N PHE A 493 -22.42 6.15 -4.47
CA PHE A 493 -21.38 6.18 -5.51
C PHE A 493 -22.01 6.45 -6.87
N ASN A 494 -21.99 7.70 -7.32
CA ASN A 494 -22.82 8.17 -8.43
C ASN A 494 -22.22 7.90 -9.82
N SER A 495 -21.84 6.66 -10.08
CA SER A 495 -21.50 6.17 -11.43
C SER A 495 -22.74 5.58 -12.13
N ASN A 496 -22.60 5.07 -13.36
CA ASN A 496 -23.68 4.28 -13.98
C ASN A 496 -23.82 2.87 -13.35
N GLY A 497 -22.81 2.41 -12.60
CA GLY A 497 -22.66 1.00 -12.23
C GLY A 497 -22.33 0.10 -13.43
N GLU A 498 -21.83 -1.11 -13.15
CA GLU A 498 -21.61 -2.15 -14.15
C GLU A 498 -22.25 -3.49 -13.72
N PHE A 499 -23.31 -3.43 -12.92
CA PHE A 499 -23.97 -4.60 -12.32
C PHE A 499 -24.40 -5.63 -13.37
N GLU A 500 -25.13 -5.22 -14.41
CA GLU A 500 -25.59 -6.12 -15.49
C GLU A 500 -24.42 -6.76 -16.25
N LYS A 501 -23.39 -5.96 -16.58
CA LYS A 501 -22.20 -6.40 -17.34
C LYS A 501 -21.46 -7.52 -16.62
N TYR A 502 -21.38 -7.46 -15.29
CA TYR A 502 -20.68 -8.45 -14.47
C TYR A 502 -21.60 -9.44 -13.76
N GLN A 503 -22.92 -9.37 -14.01
CA GLN A 503 -23.93 -10.17 -13.30
C GLN A 503 -23.83 -10.03 -11.76
N ALA A 504 -23.42 -8.84 -11.31
CA ALA A 504 -23.29 -8.50 -9.91
C ALA A 504 -24.63 -8.05 -9.33
N LEU A 505 -24.82 -8.22 -8.02
CA LEU A 505 -26.05 -7.78 -7.36
C LEU A 505 -26.06 -6.25 -7.19
N PRO A 506 -27.17 -5.56 -7.51
CA PRO A 506 -27.29 -4.10 -7.46
C PRO A 506 -27.53 -3.57 -6.03
N TYR A 507 -26.77 -4.09 -5.07
CA TYR A 507 -26.93 -3.77 -3.66
C TYR A 507 -25.63 -3.29 -3.03
N GLY A 508 -25.78 -2.41 -2.03
CA GLY A 508 -24.76 -2.11 -1.04
C GLY A 508 -25.29 -2.33 0.38
N LEU A 509 -24.49 -2.02 1.39
CA LEU A 509 -24.89 -2.10 2.80
C LEU A 509 -24.68 -0.79 3.53
N VAL A 510 -25.60 -0.49 4.45
CA VAL A 510 -25.31 0.31 5.64
C VAL A 510 -25.05 -0.67 6.78
N VAL A 511 -23.82 -0.67 7.30
CA VAL A 511 -23.41 -1.51 8.43
C VAL A 511 -23.59 -0.70 9.71
N ARG A 512 -24.39 -1.19 10.65
CA ARG A 512 -24.59 -0.57 11.96
C ARG A 512 -23.97 -1.43 13.05
N ILE A 513 -23.15 -0.84 13.90
CA ILE A 513 -22.48 -1.53 15.01
C ILE A 513 -23.01 -0.96 16.31
N ASN A 514 -23.62 -1.81 17.13
CA ASN A 514 -24.06 -1.43 18.47
C ASN A 514 -22.94 -1.75 19.48
N LEU A 515 -22.37 -0.72 20.06
CA LEU A 515 -21.27 -0.79 21.03
C LEU A 515 -21.70 -1.41 22.37
N LYS A 516 -22.96 -1.22 22.76
CA LYS A 516 -23.51 -1.73 24.02
C LYS A 516 -23.93 -3.19 23.90
N ALA A 517 -24.68 -3.52 22.85
CA ALA A 517 -25.15 -4.87 22.58
C ALA A 517 -24.10 -5.76 21.93
N GLN A 518 -22.96 -5.19 21.50
CA GLN A 518 -21.90 -5.88 20.76
C GLN A 518 -22.46 -6.68 19.58
N SER A 519 -23.19 -5.99 18.71
CA SER A 519 -23.81 -6.60 17.55
C SER A 519 -23.55 -5.79 16.28
N VAL A 520 -23.52 -6.48 15.15
CA VAL A 520 -23.36 -5.87 13.83
C VAL A 520 -24.61 -6.18 13.01
N GLN A 521 -25.26 -5.14 12.51
CA GLN A 521 -26.46 -5.21 11.68
C GLN A 521 -26.15 -4.71 10.27
N LEU A 522 -26.52 -5.50 9.27
CA LEU A 522 -26.27 -5.21 7.86
C LEU A 522 -27.59 -4.92 7.18
N TYR A 523 -27.79 -3.68 6.73
CA TYR A 523 -29.00 -3.23 6.04
C TYR A 523 -28.71 -3.10 4.55
N PRO A 524 -29.22 -4.01 3.69
CA PRO A 524 -29.06 -3.87 2.26
C PRO A 524 -29.81 -2.65 1.73
N ILE A 525 -29.16 -1.92 0.83
CA ILE A 525 -29.72 -0.80 0.07
C ILE A 525 -29.60 -1.11 -1.42
N PHE A 526 -30.59 -0.71 -2.20
CA PHE A 526 -30.53 -0.82 -3.67
C PHE A 526 -29.71 0.34 -4.22
N THR A 527 -28.72 0.05 -5.08
CA THR A 527 -27.68 1.00 -5.49
C THR A 527 -27.44 1.04 -7.00
N ASP A 528 -28.33 0.45 -7.81
CA ASP A 528 -28.29 0.67 -9.25
C ASP A 528 -28.82 2.07 -9.57
N ASN A 529 -27.90 2.94 -9.98
CA ASN A 529 -28.17 4.35 -10.19
C ASN A 529 -29.01 4.64 -11.44
N LEU A 530 -28.93 3.81 -12.49
CA LEU A 530 -29.74 3.99 -13.69
C LEU A 530 -31.21 3.68 -13.41
N HIS A 531 -31.48 2.73 -12.50
CA HIS A 531 -32.82 2.36 -12.06
C HIS A 531 -33.36 3.27 -10.95
N SER A 532 -32.54 3.63 -9.96
CA SER A 532 -32.95 4.48 -8.83
C SER A 532 -32.92 5.98 -9.11
N PHE A 533 -32.34 6.36 -10.25
CA PHE A 533 -31.98 7.74 -10.56
C PHE A 533 -31.09 8.34 -9.45
N TRP A 534 -29.99 7.65 -9.15
CA TRP A 534 -28.96 7.99 -8.14
C TRP A 534 -29.53 8.31 -6.75
N GLN A 535 -30.52 7.54 -6.34
CA GLN A 535 -31.17 7.68 -5.04
C GLN A 535 -31.25 6.30 -4.38
N PRO A 536 -30.17 5.82 -3.74
CA PRO A 536 -30.19 4.54 -3.05
C PRO A 536 -31.27 4.49 -1.97
N TYR A 537 -31.81 3.29 -1.72
CA TYR A 537 -32.93 3.11 -0.80
C TYR A 537 -32.93 1.74 -0.11
N PRO A 538 -33.47 1.62 1.12
CA PRO A 538 -33.63 0.33 1.80
C PRO A 538 -34.41 -0.67 0.95
N VAL A 539 -33.87 -1.88 0.80
CA VAL A 539 -34.47 -2.90 -0.06
C VAL A 539 -35.87 -3.35 0.39
N ASN A 540 -36.71 -3.75 -0.56
CA ASN A 540 -37.97 -4.43 -0.25
C ASN A 540 -37.74 -5.90 0.15
N GLU A 541 -38.80 -6.64 0.49
CA GLU A 541 -38.67 -8.03 0.96
C GLU A 541 -38.03 -8.99 -0.06
N ALA A 542 -38.40 -8.89 -1.34
CA ALA A 542 -37.88 -9.78 -2.38
C ALA A 542 -36.39 -9.50 -2.62
N GLN A 543 -36.02 -8.23 -2.70
CA GLN A 543 -34.63 -7.77 -2.80
C GLN A 543 -33.81 -8.16 -1.57
N PHE A 544 -34.38 -8.03 -0.36
CA PHE A 544 -33.75 -8.46 0.88
C PHE A 544 -33.45 -9.96 0.87
N LYS A 545 -34.40 -10.80 0.45
CA LYS A 545 -34.18 -12.26 0.34
C LYS A 545 -33.03 -12.59 -0.61
N GLN A 546 -32.90 -11.88 -1.73
CA GLN A 546 -31.79 -12.07 -2.66
C GLN A 546 -30.44 -11.67 -2.05
N ALA A 547 -30.35 -10.46 -1.47
CA ALA A 547 -29.13 -9.99 -0.82
C ALA A 547 -28.73 -10.89 0.36
N GLN A 548 -29.70 -11.29 1.19
CA GLN A 548 -29.48 -12.17 2.33
C GLN A 548 -28.98 -13.55 1.90
N ALA A 549 -29.64 -14.19 0.93
CA ALA A 549 -29.20 -15.49 0.43
C ALA A 549 -27.76 -15.46 -0.08
N PHE A 550 -27.37 -14.39 -0.77
CA PHE A 550 -26.00 -14.21 -1.26
C PHE A 550 -25.00 -13.98 -0.12
N LEU A 551 -25.28 -13.04 0.78
CA LEU A 551 -24.37 -12.66 1.86
C LEU A 551 -24.15 -13.80 2.86
N THR A 552 -25.21 -14.54 3.20
CA THR A 552 -25.15 -15.59 4.23
C THR A 552 -24.98 -16.99 3.66
N GLY A 553 -24.75 -17.14 2.35
CA GLY A 553 -24.69 -18.46 1.69
C GLY A 553 -23.60 -19.39 2.22
N GLN A 554 -22.61 -18.84 2.93
CA GLN A 554 -21.50 -19.59 3.54
C GLN A 554 -21.57 -19.60 5.08
N LEU A 555 -22.64 -19.08 5.68
CA LEU A 555 -22.81 -19.00 7.13
C LEU A 555 -23.72 -20.12 7.64
N ASN A 556 -23.50 -20.54 8.89
CA ASN A 556 -24.50 -21.37 9.57
C ASN A 556 -25.66 -20.48 10.03
N SER A 557 -26.87 -21.05 10.11
CA SER A 557 -28.05 -20.34 10.63
C SER A 557 -27.88 -19.87 12.08
N ALA A 558 -26.97 -20.47 12.84
CA ALA A 558 -26.62 -20.04 14.19
C ALA A 558 -25.72 -18.79 14.24
N ASP A 559 -25.10 -18.41 13.12
CA ASP A 559 -24.11 -17.31 13.04
C ASP A 559 -24.75 -15.95 12.78
N TYR A 560 -26.03 -15.92 12.42
CA TYR A 560 -26.78 -14.69 12.17
C TYR A 560 -28.25 -14.81 12.58
N ARG A 561 -28.92 -13.66 12.70
CA ARG A 561 -30.37 -13.55 12.85
C ARG A 561 -30.90 -12.53 11.84
N LEU A 562 -32.14 -12.71 11.41
CA LEU A 562 -32.83 -11.74 10.58
C LEU A 562 -33.70 -10.85 11.46
N GLY A 563 -33.77 -9.57 11.12
CA GLY A 563 -34.60 -8.61 11.83
C GLY A 563 -35.17 -7.56 10.89
N GLN A 564 -36.11 -6.78 11.43
CA GLN A 564 -36.71 -5.66 10.74
C GLN A 564 -37.06 -4.58 11.77
N ASP A 565 -36.77 -3.33 11.42
CA ASP A 565 -37.16 -2.16 12.18
C ASP A 565 -37.66 -1.04 11.23
N HIS A 566 -37.68 0.20 11.72
CA HIS A 566 -38.11 1.36 10.95
C HIS A 566 -37.12 1.80 9.86
N LEU A 567 -35.85 1.37 9.92
CA LEU A 567 -34.82 1.66 8.91
C LEU A 567 -34.84 0.63 7.78
N GLY A 568 -35.24 -0.60 8.08
CA GLY A 568 -35.43 -1.63 7.07
C GLY A 568 -35.26 -3.05 7.63
N ARG A 569 -35.05 -3.99 6.70
CA ARG A 569 -34.71 -5.38 7.03
C ARG A 569 -33.19 -5.52 7.12
N TYR A 570 -32.72 -6.30 8.08
CA TYR A 570 -31.29 -6.46 8.34
C TYR A 570 -30.89 -7.89 8.68
N ILE A 571 -29.60 -8.16 8.47
CA ILE A 571 -28.91 -9.37 8.93
C ILE A 571 -28.07 -8.98 10.14
N GLN A 572 -28.31 -9.59 11.28
CA GLN A 572 -27.52 -9.36 12.49
C GLN A 572 -26.50 -10.48 12.69
N LEU A 573 -25.23 -10.13 12.71
CA LEU A 573 -24.11 -11.02 13.02
C LEU A 573 -23.79 -11.00 14.52
N LYS A 574 -23.14 -12.05 15.00
CA LYS A 574 -22.51 -12.08 16.32
C LYS A 574 -21.17 -11.35 16.25
N PHE A 575 -20.90 -10.45 17.18
CA PHE A 575 -19.70 -9.60 17.21
C PHE A 575 -18.97 -9.68 18.56
#